data_AF-A0A239TWC9-F1
#
_entry.id   AF-A0A239TWC9-F1
#
_cell.length_a   1.000
_cell.length_b   1.000
_cell.length_c   1.000
_cell.angle_alpha   90.00
_cell.angle_beta   90.00
_cell.angle_gamma   90.00
#
_symmetry.space_group_name_H-M   'P 1'
#
loop_
_entity.id
_entity.type
_entity.pdbx_description
1 polymer ?
#
loop_
_entity_poly.entity_id
_entity_poly.type
_entity_poly.pdbx_seq_one_letter_code
_entity_poly.pdbx_strand_id
1 'polypeptide(L)' 'MMTTKLDSEQLLLRNLKDAGCNQDLIERFLELEEAGKKQEQLHLLFAYRADLLEKLHMSQNKLDCLDYLVYEIRKNK' A
#
# COMPACT_ATOMS: atom_id res chain seq x y z
N MET A 1 -6.94 -32.48 -12.20
CA MET A 1 -6.19 -31.26 -11.82
C MET A 1 -6.83 -30.08 -12.56
N MET A 2 -7.63 -29.27 -11.86
CA MET A 2 -8.37 -28.11 -12.40
C MET A 2 -7.93 -26.85 -11.64
N THR A 3 -6.64 -26.54 -11.68
CA THR A 3 -6.03 -25.43 -10.93
C THR A 3 -5.25 -24.55 -11.89
N THR A 4 -5.93 -23.68 -12.65
CA THR A 4 -5.22 -22.87 -13.66
C THR A 4 -5.68 -21.43 -13.84
N LYS A 5 -6.79 -20.98 -13.26
CA LYS A 5 -7.24 -19.58 -13.44
C LYS A 5 -7.84 -18.94 -12.20
N LEU A 6 -8.78 -19.62 -11.55
CA LEU A 6 -9.43 -19.14 -10.32
C LEU A 6 -8.42 -18.91 -9.18
N ASP A 7 -7.45 -19.83 -9.03
CA ASP A 7 -6.40 -19.70 -8.01
C ASP A 7 -5.53 -18.47 -8.25
N SER A 8 -5.28 -18.11 -9.52
CA SER A 8 -4.44 -16.96 -9.87
C SER A 8 -5.15 -15.64 -9.59
N GLU A 9 -6.45 -15.53 -9.87
CA GLU A 9 -7.25 -14.35 -9.56
C GLU A 9 -7.43 -14.16 -8.04
N GLN A 10 -7.64 -15.25 -7.30
CA GLN A 10 -7.71 -15.21 -5.84
C GLN A 10 -6.37 -14.81 -5.20
N LEU A 11 -5.25 -15.34 -5.71
CA LEU A 11 -3.92 -14.95 -5.27
C LEU A 11 -3.63 -13.48 -5.59
N LEU A 12 -4.01 -13.01 -6.76
CA LEU A 12 -3.88 -11.60 -7.15
C LEU A 12 -4.67 -10.69 -6.20
N LEU A 13 -5.94 -10.98 -5.97
CA LEU A 13 -6.79 -10.21 -5.05
C LEU A 13 -6.21 -10.20 -3.63
N ARG A 14 -5.74 -11.36 -3.15
CA ARG A 14 -5.09 -11.47 -1.85
C ARG A 14 -3.84 -10.60 -1.79
N ASN A 15 -2.97 -10.66 -2.79
CA ASN A 15 -1.74 -9.86 -2.82
C ASN A 15 -2.04 -8.35 -2.79
N LEU A 16 -3.07 -7.91 -3.52
CA LEU A 16 -3.50 -6.50 -3.48
C LEU A 16 -3.98 -6.10 -2.07
N LYS A 17 -4.78 -6.95 -1.42
CA LYS A 17 -5.25 -6.72 -0.04
C LYS A 17 -4.10 -6.74 0.97
N ASP A 18 -3.19 -7.70 0.86
CA ASP A 18 -2.02 -7.83 1.75
C ASP A 18 -1.06 -6.64 1.58
N ALA A 19 -1.02 -6.02 0.40
CA ALA A 19 -0.33 -4.76 0.14
C ALA A 19 -1.06 -3.51 0.70
N GLY A 20 -2.26 -3.69 1.27
CA GLY A 20 -3.09 -2.62 1.82
C GLY A 20 -3.89 -1.84 0.77
N CYS A 21 -3.96 -2.31 -0.48
CA CYS A 21 -4.79 -1.67 -1.50
C CYS A 21 -6.24 -1.64 -1.02
N ASN A 22 -6.85 -0.45 -1.02
CA ASN A 22 -8.25 -0.29 -0.67
C ASN A 22 -9.16 -0.81 -1.79
N GLN A 23 -10.46 -0.91 -1.48
CA GLN A 23 -11.46 -1.43 -2.40
C GLN A 23 -11.47 -0.66 -3.74
N ASP A 24 -11.43 0.67 -3.70
CA ASP A 24 -11.43 1.51 -4.91
C ASP A 24 -10.22 1.23 -5.82
N LEU A 25 -9.03 1.06 -5.24
CA LEU A 25 -7.82 0.78 -6.00
C LEU A 25 -7.85 -0.63 -6.58
N ILE A 26 -8.37 -1.60 -5.82
CA ILE A 26 -8.56 -2.98 -6.29
C ILE A 26 -9.53 -3.02 -7.46
N GLU A 27 -10.69 -2.37 -7.36
CA GLU A 27 -11.66 -2.30 -8.44
C GLU A 27 -11.05 -1.70 -9.70
N ARG A 28 -10.35 -0.56 -9.56
CA ARG A 28 -9.68 0.08 -10.69
C ARG A 28 -8.59 -0.79 -11.30
N PHE A 29 -7.85 -1.54 -10.48
CA PHE A 29 -6.83 -2.47 -10.95
C PHE A 29 -7.45 -3.60 -11.77
N LEU A 30 -8.57 -4.16 -11.33
CA LEU A 30 -9.27 -5.24 -12.00
C LEU A 30 -9.90 -4.79 -13.33
N GLU A 31 -10.48 -3.58 -13.39
CA GLU A 31 -10.96 -2.99 -14.65
C GLU A 31 -9.84 -2.88 -15.70
N LEU A 32 -8.63 -2.52 -15.25
CA LEU A 32 -7.47 -2.42 -16.13
C LEU A 32 -6.93 -3.82 -16.53
N GLU A 33 -7.04 -4.82 -15.66
CA GLU A 33 -6.71 -6.22 -15.97
C GLU A 33 -7.62 -6.74 -17.09
N GLU A 34 -8.94 -6.55 -16.95
CA GLU A 34 -9.92 -6.97 -17.96
C GLU A 34 -9.71 -6.26 -19.30
N ALA A 35 -9.27 -5.00 -19.27
CA ALA A 35 -8.93 -4.22 -20.46
C ALA A 35 -7.54 -4.54 -21.05
N GLY A 36 -6.74 -5.41 -20.42
CA GLY A 36 -5.37 -5.75 -20.86
C GLY A 36 -4.35 -4.61 -20.68
N LYS A 37 -4.66 -3.63 -19.83
CA LYS A 37 -3.96 -2.36 -19.65
C LYS A 37 -2.84 -2.44 -18.60
N LYS A 38 -1.84 -3.27 -18.89
CA LYS A 38 -0.75 -3.58 -17.93
C LYS A 38 0.09 -2.38 -17.51
N GLN A 39 0.30 -1.41 -18.40
CA GLN A 39 1.09 -0.22 -18.07
C GLN A 39 0.34 0.68 -17.08
N GLU A 40 -0.97 0.86 -17.28
CA GLU A 40 -1.81 1.60 -16.35
C GLU A 40 -1.93 0.91 -14.99
N GLN A 41 -1.98 -0.43 -14.95
CA GLN A 41 -1.93 -1.18 -13.69
C GLN A 41 -0.64 -0.92 -12.91
N LEU A 42 0.52 -0.97 -13.59
CA LEU A 42 1.80 -0.67 -12.97
C LEU A 42 1.83 0.79 -12.46
N HIS A 43 1.34 1.73 -13.25
CA HIS A 43 1.26 3.13 -12.85
C HIS A 43 0.41 3.31 -11.58
N LEU A 44 -0.75 2.65 -11.51
CA LEU A 44 -1.62 2.65 -10.34
C LEU A 44 -0.88 2.14 -9.08
N LEU A 45 -0.16 1.02 -9.20
CA LEU A 45 0.61 0.46 -8.08
C LEU A 45 1.79 1.36 -7.67
N PHE A 46 2.48 2.01 -8.62
CA PHE A 46 3.57 2.94 -8.29
C PHE A 46 3.06 4.20 -7.59
N ALA A 47 1.90 4.73 -8.01
CA ALA A 47 1.25 5.85 -7.35
C ALA A 47 0.89 5.49 -5.90
N TYR A 48 0.31 4.30 -5.68
CA TYR A 48 -0.01 3.81 -4.34
C TYR A 48 1.23 3.60 -3.47
N ARG A 49 2.33 3.06 -4.05
CA ARG A 49 3.61 2.97 -3.35
C ARG A 49 4.13 4.33 -2.90
N ALA A 50 3.97 5.38 -3.71
CA ALA A 50 4.39 6.73 -3.34
C ALA A 50 3.58 7.29 -2.16
N ASP A 51 2.26 7.08 -2.15
CA ASP A 51 1.39 7.44 -1.03
C ASP A 51 1.75 6.71 0.28
N LEU A 52 2.07 5.41 0.20
CA LEU A 52 2.57 4.66 1.36
C LEU A 52 3.87 5.23 1.90
N LEU A 53 4.79 5.62 1.01
CA LEU A 53 6.06 6.21 1.40
C LEU A 53 5.85 7.57 2.07
N GLU A 54 4.95 8.40 1.54
CA GLU A 54 4.60 9.68 2.15
C GLU A 54 3.99 9.50 3.55
N LYS A 55 3.05 8.56 3.71
CA LYS A 55 2.47 8.22 5.03
C LYS A 55 3.51 7.73 6.02
N LEU A 56 4.48 6.94 5.56
CA LEU A 56 5.61 6.50 6.38
C LEU A 56 6.45 7.70 6.83
N HIS A 57 6.82 8.60 5.92
CA HIS A 57 7.58 9.81 6.27
C HIS A 57 6.83 10.72 7.24
N MET A 58 5.52 10.89 7.06
CA MET A 58 4.69 11.64 8.02
C MET A 58 4.66 10.98 9.40
N SER A 59 4.62 9.65 9.45
CA SER A 59 4.62 8.91 10.72
C SER A 59 5.98 9.01 11.40
N GLN A 60 7.09 8.92 10.64
CA GLN A 60 8.44 9.13 11.15
C GLN A 60 8.59 10.52 11.78
N ASN A 61 8.16 11.58 11.09
CA ASN A 61 8.24 12.95 11.61
C ASN A 61 7.47 13.10 12.94
N LYS A 62 6.32 12.42 13.09
CA LYS A 62 5.56 12.43 14.34
C LYS A 62 6.32 11.72 15.47
N LEU A 63 6.97 10.60 15.16
CA LEU A 63 7.80 9.88 16.12
C LEU A 63 8.98 10.73 16.58
N ASP A 64 9.68 11.39 15.64
CA ASP A 64 10.82 12.25 15.97
C ASP A 64 10.42 13.38 16.94
N CYS A 65 9.28 14.03 16.69
CA CYS A 65 8.72 15.05 17.60
C CYS A 65 8.37 14.47 18.98
N LEU A 66 7.79 13.27 19.01
CA LEU A 66 7.41 12.61 20.26
C LEU A 66 8.65 12.20 21.08
N ASP A 67 9.67 11.65 20.41
CA ASP A 67 10.93 11.25 21.03
C ASP A 67 11.67 12.45 21.62
N TYR A 68 11.67 13.58 20.90
CA TYR A 68 12.22 14.83 21.41
C TYR A 68 11.47 15.29 22.68
N LEU A 69 10.13 15.28 22.67
CA LEU A 69 9.33 15.64 23.85
C LEU A 69 9.65 14.73 25.06
N VAL A 70 9.76 13.42 24.83
CA VAL A 70 10.11 12.44 25.86
C VAL A 70 11.51 12.72 26.41
N TYR A 71 12.48 13.03 25.55
CA TYR A 71 13.84 13.39 25.97
C TYR A 71 13.85 14.63 26.88
N GLU A 72 13.17 15.71 26.49
CA GLU A 72 13.09 16.94 27.29
C GLU A 72 12.48 16.69 28.67
N ILE A 73 11.43 15.87 28.76
CA ILE A 73 10.81 15.50 30.04
C ILE A 73 11.78 14.70 30.92
N ARG A 74 12.59 13.81 30.32
CA ARG A 74 13.58 12.99 31.05
C ARG A 74 14.78 13.80 31.52
N LYS A 75 15.21 14.79 30.75
CA LYS A 75 16.34 15.66 31.06
C LYS A 75 16.03 16.68 32.17
N ASN A 76 14.78 17.14 32.25
CA ASN A 76 14.33 18.10 33.27
C ASN A 76 13.90 17.42 34.59
N LYS A 77 14.34 16.18 34.81
CA LYS A 77 14.34 15.47 36.10
C LYS A 77 15.77 15.34 36.61
#